data_AF-A0A1H8YXT8-F1
#
_entry.id   AF-A0A1H8YXT8-F1
#
_cell.length_a   1.000
_cell.length_b   1.000
_cell.length_c   1.000
_cell.angle_alpha   90.00
_cell.angle_beta   90.00
_cell.angle_gamma   90.00
#
_symmetry.space_group_name_H-M   'P 1'
#
loop_
_entity.id
_entity.type
_entity.pdbx_description
1 polymer ?
#
loop_
_entity_poly.entity_id
_entity_poly.type
_entity_poly.pdbx_seq_one_letter_code
_entity_poly.pdbx_strand_id
1 'polypeptide(L)' 'MAAAHAKSAVTFVYVASRYRVEILPTKAMRTQKDNLAELKQLMAFFNGSPAPLDEIEPQHIKQYLRGRGKKAPRIYP' A
#
# COMPACT_ATOMS: atom_id res chain seq x y z
N MET A 1 -17.24 -5.72 -24.59
CA MET A 1 -17.11 -6.13 -23.18
C MET A 1 -17.00 -4.88 -22.35
N ALA A 2 -17.99 -4.63 -21.50
CA ALA A 2 -18.38 -3.33 -20.98
C ALA A 2 -17.24 -2.60 -20.25
N ALA A 3 -16.91 -1.40 -20.71
CA ALA A 3 -16.21 -0.41 -19.91
C ALA A 3 -17.18 0.05 -18.82
N ALA A 4 -17.03 -0.50 -17.61
CA ALA A 4 -17.80 -0.11 -16.46
C ALA A 4 -17.56 1.38 -16.17
N HIS A 5 -18.67 2.10 -16.00
CA HIS A 5 -18.71 3.51 -15.66
C HIS A 5 -17.96 3.73 -14.34
N ALA A 6 -16.70 4.17 -14.43
CA ALA A 6 -15.87 4.42 -13.27
C ALA A 6 -16.44 5.64 -12.52
N LYS A 7 -17.27 5.40 -11.49
CA LYS A 7 -17.17 6.26 -10.30
C LYS A 7 -15.68 6.36 -10.01
N SER A 8 -15.13 7.57 -9.94
CA SER A 8 -13.73 7.81 -9.60
C SER A 8 -13.50 7.35 -8.16
N ALA A 9 -13.36 6.04 -7.99
CA ALA A 9 -13.18 5.41 -6.71
C ALA A 9 -11.82 5.83 -6.19
N VAL A 10 -11.79 6.33 -4.96
CA VAL A 10 -10.55 6.63 -4.26
C VAL A 10 -9.80 5.31 -4.09
N THR A 11 -8.63 5.18 -4.68
CA THR A 11 -7.81 3.95 -4.58
C THR A 11 -6.67 4.13 -3.57
N PHE A 12 -6.06 3.02 -3.14
CA PHE A 12 -4.84 3.07 -2.33
C PHE A 12 -3.74 3.92 -3.00
N VAL A 13 -3.52 3.74 -4.30
CA VAL A 13 -2.45 4.45 -5.03
C VAL A 13 -2.67 5.96 -4.99
N TYR A 14 -3.91 6.40 -5.17
CA TYR A 14 -4.27 7.80 -5.07
C TYR A 14 -3.98 8.35 -3.66
N VAL A 15 -4.46 7.69 -2.61
CA VAL A 15 -4.25 8.15 -1.22
C VAL A 15 -2.77 8.10 -0.83
N ALA A 16 -2.03 7.07 -1.24
CA ALA A 16 -0.60 6.97 -1.00
C ALA A 16 0.19 8.12 -1.65
N SER A 17 -0.25 8.60 -2.81
CA SER A 17 0.35 9.76 -3.48
C SER A 17 0.14 11.06 -2.68
N ARG A 18 -1.08 11.27 -2.15
CA ARG A 18 -1.41 12.42 -1.30
C ARG A 18 -0.67 12.36 0.04
N TYR A 19 -0.64 11.19 0.68
CA TYR A 19 0.10 10.97 1.93
C TYR A 19 1.59 11.36 1.79
N ARG A 20 2.23 11.06 0.66
CA ARG A 20 3.64 11.43 0.42
C ARG A 20 3.87 12.93 0.38
N VAL A 21 2.90 13.69 -0.12
CA VAL A 21 3.02 15.14 -0.27
C VAL A 21 2.58 15.87 1.00
N GLU A 22 1.50 15.41 1.63
CA GLU A 22 0.86 16.14 2.72
C GLU A 22 1.33 15.71 4.11
N ILE A 23 1.57 14.41 4.32
CA ILE A 23 1.75 13.84 5.67
C ILE A 23 3.19 13.38 5.89
N LEU A 24 3.82 12.76 4.91
CA LEU A 24 5.18 12.25 5.05
C LEU A 24 6.18 13.35 5.45
N PRO A 25 6.18 14.57 4.85
CA PRO A 25 7.16 15.60 5.17
C PRO A 25 7.08 16.13 6.60
N THR A 26 5.94 15.94 7.28
CA THR A 26 5.72 16.41 8.66
C THR A 26 6.28 15.43 9.71
N LYS A 27 6.72 14.24 9.30
CA LYS A 27 7.27 13.22 10.20
C LYS A 27 8.77 13.44 10.44
N ALA A 28 9.30 12.87 11.52
CA ALA A 28 10.74 12.87 11.77
C ALA A 28 11.52 12.18 10.62
N MET A 29 12.72 12.67 10.29
CA MET A 29 13.52 12.21 9.15
C MET A 29 13.70 10.69 9.09
N ARG A 30 13.94 10.05 10.25
CA ARG A 30 14.06 8.59 10.32
C ARG A 30 12.77 7.89 9.91
N THR A 31 11.63 8.33 10.46
CA THR A 31 10.31 7.81 10.13
C THR A 31 9.97 8.04 8.66
N GLN A 32 10.36 9.17 8.06
CA GLN A 32 10.16 9.40 6.63
C GLN A 32 10.84 8.31 5.78
N LYS A 33 12.11 8.02 6.08
CA LYS A 33 12.89 6.98 5.38
C LYS A 33 12.24 5.60 5.50
N ASP A 34 11.80 5.24 6.70
CA ASP A 34 11.15 3.95 6.95
C ASP A 34 9.81 3.86 6.20
N ASN A 35 8.96 4.90 6.30
CA ASN A 35 7.67 4.94 5.62
C ASN A 35 7.80 4.92 4.09
N LEU A 36 8.85 5.53 3.52
CA LEU A 36 9.14 5.43 2.07
C LEU A 36 9.44 3.99 1.64
N ALA A 37 10.20 3.25 2.45
CA ALA A 37 10.49 1.85 2.19
C ALA A 37 9.23 0.97 2.29
N GLU A 38 8.36 1.25 3.26
CA GLU A 38 7.07 0.56 3.42
C GLU A 38 6.11 0.86 2.28
N LEU A 39 5.96 2.14 1.89
CA LEU A 39 5.12 2.57 0.78
C LEU A 39 5.52 1.89 -0.53
N LYS A 40 6.82 1.68 -0.77
CA LYS A 40 7.28 0.94 -1.96
C LYS A 40 6.67 -0.47 -2.02
N GLN A 41 6.61 -1.18 -0.90
CA GLN A 41 6.05 -2.53 -0.84
C GLN A 41 4.52 -2.52 -0.95
N LEU A 42 3.86 -1.57 -0.28
CA LEU A 42 2.40 -1.43 -0.33
C LEU A 42 1.94 -1.07 -1.75
N MET A 43 2.62 -0.13 -2.41
CA MET A 43 2.34 0.22 -3.81
C MET A 43 2.51 -0.99 -4.74
N ALA A 44 3.56 -1.78 -4.57
CA ALA A 44 3.76 -2.97 -5.39
C ALA A 44 2.62 -4.00 -5.24
N PHE A 45 2.03 -4.12 -4.05
CA PHE A 45 0.91 -5.03 -3.79
C PHE A 45 -0.42 -4.49 -4.33
N PHE A 46 -0.77 -3.24 -4.01
CA PHE A 46 -2.08 -2.67 -4.33
C PHE A 46 -2.20 -2.06 -5.75
N ASN A 47 -1.08 -1.90 -6.48
CA ASN A 47 -1.12 -1.35 -7.85
C ASN A 47 -1.46 -2.39 -8.93
N GLY A 48 -1.22 -3.69 -8.68
CA GLY A 48 -1.46 -4.75 -9.67
C GLY A 48 -2.94 -5.07 -9.93
N SER A 49 -3.79 -4.82 -8.94
CA SER A 49 -5.25 -4.88 -9.04
C SER A 49 -5.81 -3.75 -8.18
N PRO A 50 -5.95 -2.54 -8.74
CA PRO A 50 -6.37 -1.37 -7.97
C PRO A 50 -7.84 -1.49 -7.58
N ALA A 51 -8.08 -1.92 -6.34
CA ALA A 51 -9.39 -1.86 -5.71
C ALA A 51 -9.66 -0.45 -5.15
N PRO A 52 -10.94 -0.03 -5.07
CA PRO A 52 -11.36 1.06 -4.20
C PRO A 52 -10.82 0.89 -2.77
N LEU A 53 -10.48 2.00 -2.12
CA LEU A 53 -9.88 2.01 -0.79
C LEU A 53 -10.83 1.43 0.26
N ASP A 54 -12.13 1.73 0.12
CA ASP A 54 -13.22 1.23 0.95
C ASP A 54 -13.51 -0.27 0.74
N GLU A 55 -13.01 -0.87 -0.33
CA GLU A 55 -13.08 -2.31 -0.60
C GLU A 55 -11.81 -3.06 -0.10
N ILE A 56 -10.86 -2.38 0.55
CA ILE A 56 -9.71 -3.06 1.16
C ILE A 56 -10.15 -3.81 2.43
N GLU A 57 -10.41 -5.09 2.25
CA GLU A 57 -10.76 -6.00 3.33
C GLU A 57 -9.55 -6.57 4.12
N PRO A 58 -9.77 -7.08 5.35
CA PRO A 58 -8.72 -7.73 6.15
C PRO A 58 -8.01 -8.89 5.44
N GLN A 59 -8.68 -9.59 4.53
CA GLN A 59 -8.07 -10.67 3.74
C GLN A 59 -6.92 -10.18 2.85
N HIS A 60 -7.04 -8.99 2.24
CA HIS A 60 -5.98 -8.39 1.43
C HIS A 60 -4.75 -8.05 2.28
N ILE A 61 -4.96 -7.57 3.50
CA ILE A 61 -3.88 -7.28 4.46
C ILE A 61 -3.16 -8.59 4.83
N LYS A 62 -3.88 -9.68 5.11
CA LYS A 62 -3.27 -10.99 5.38
C LYS A 62 -2.43 -11.50 4.21
N GLN A 63 -2.93 -11.35 2.99
CA GLN A 63 -2.20 -11.72 1.77
C GLN A 63 -0.89 -10.92 1.64
N TYR A 64 -0.94 -9.61 1.84
CA TYR A 64 0.24 -8.74 1.85
C TYR A 64 1.26 -9.17 2.92
N LEU A 65 0.83 -9.36 4.17
CA LEU A 65 1.70 -9.75 5.27
C LEU A 65 2.36 -11.11 5.03
N ARG A 66 1.61 -12.09 4.51
CA ARG A 66 2.15 -13.40 4.13
C ARG A 66 3.21 -13.28 3.04
N GLY A 67 2.96 -12.44 2.02
CA GLY A 67 3.90 -12.18 0.94
C GLY A 67 5.20 -11.53 1.43
N ARG A 68 5.10 -10.54 2.33
CA ARG A 68 6.25 -9.88 2.96
C ARG A 68 7.06 -10.83 3.84
N GLY A 69 6.39 -11.65 4.65
CA GLY A 69 7.04 -12.58 5.59
C GLY A 69 7.92 -13.63 4.92
N LYS A 70 7.58 -14.07 3.69
CA LYS A 70 8.41 -15.03 2.91
C LYS A 70 9.79 -14.48 2.53
N LYS A 71 9.94 -13.16 2.41
CA LYS A 71 11.20 -12.51 2.00
C LYS A 71 12.09 -12.15 3.18
N ALA A 72 11.54 -12.15 4.40
CA ALA A 72 12.33 -11.93 5.60
C ALA A 72 13.15 -13.21 5.87
N PRO A 73 14.47 -13.11 6.09
CA PRO A 73 15.24 -14.24 6.59
C PRO A 73 14.56 -14.74 7.86
N ARG A 74 14.39 -16.06 7.99
CA ARG A 74 13.97 -16.66 9.25
C ARG A 74 15.11 -16.49 10.25
N ILE A 75 15.16 -15.33 10.90
CA ILE A 75 16.09 -15.05 11.98
C ILE A 75 15.42 -15.62 13.23
N TYR A 76 15.57 -16.93 13.43
CA TYR A 76 15.52 -17.73 14.67
C TYR A 76 15.33 -19.21 14.25
N PRO A 77 16.10 -20.15 14.83
CA PRO A 77 15.95 -21.58 14.56
C PRO A 77 14.51 -22.06 14.82
#